data_AF-A0A942WH78-F1
#
_entry.id   AF-A0A942WH78-F1
#
_cell.length_a   1.000
_cell.length_b   1.000
_cell.length_c   1.000
_cell.angle_alpha   90.00
_cell.angle_beta   90.00
_cell.angle_gamma   90.00
#
_symmetry.space_group_name_H-M   'P 1'
#
loop_
_entity.id
_entity.type
_entity.pdbx_description
1 polymer ?
#
loop_
_entity_poly.entity_id
_entity_poly.type
_entity_poly.pdbx_seq_one_letter_code
_entity_poly.pdbx_strand_id
1 'polypeptide(L)'
;MAEGKAYYKDYDVEIPETLSAYGYGDSPLTFVSLSDYNGMRKLQGMDSVDLLENNYRILYNKENVRGLAEQFHDKSINLTIEENVLSPVNEAEEFTMSNSDMGQIIFVVADTWMKNMNVDTMIWNVQCVSEDAAKEFDTLLDNYQEKSKRECAFAYYVGKQQAYESSVTTKAIIAFLAIYLGIVFMIACAAILAIQQLSEATDNVERYKLLKKLGVEHRELNRALFIQILSYYLLPLLLAVIHSVVGLTVASREVIKVFGDMNVASTILVTSIFIVFVYGSYFLLTYVGSKSVINKG
;
A
#
# COMPACT_ATOMS: atom_id res chain seq x y z
N MET A 1 -0.34 -28.04 3.61
CA MET A 1 -0.18 -27.65 2.19
C MET A 1 0.82 -28.58 1.54
N ALA A 2 0.59 -28.91 0.28
CA ALA A 2 1.48 -29.76 -0.49
C ALA A 2 1.87 -29.06 -1.80
N GLU A 3 3.08 -29.30 -2.27
CA GLU A 3 3.51 -28.82 -3.57
C GLU A 3 3.22 -29.89 -4.62
N GLY A 4 2.60 -29.48 -5.72
CA GLY A 4 2.47 -30.32 -6.89
C GLY A 4 3.75 -30.31 -7.72
N LYS A 5 3.83 -31.21 -8.71
CA LYS A 5 4.87 -31.18 -9.75
C LYS A 5 4.59 -30.18 -10.87
N ALA A 6 3.47 -29.46 -10.78
CA ALA A 6 3.05 -28.46 -11.75
C ALA A 6 3.52 -27.08 -11.33
N TYR A 7 3.98 -26.28 -12.29
CA TYR A 7 4.49 -24.93 -12.07
C TYR A 7 3.61 -23.90 -12.76
N TYR A 8 3.62 -22.65 -12.29
CA TYR A 8 2.81 -21.59 -12.91
C TYR A 8 3.15 -21.39 -14.40
N LYS A 9 4.43 -21.49 -14.77
CA LYS A 9 4.88 -21.36 -16.17
C LYS A 9 4.37 -22.45 -17.13
N ASP A 10 3.84 -23.56 -16.61
CA ASP A 10 3.34 -24.67 -17.42
C ASP A 10 1.93 -24.38 -17.97
N TYR A 11 1.28 -23.32 -17.50
CA TYR A 11 -0.08 -22.94 -17.85
C TYR A 11 -0.13 -21.62 -18.63
N ASP A 12 -1.20 -21.41 -19.38
CA ASP A 12 -1.46 -20.18 -20.13
C ASP A 12 -1.87 -19.02 -19.19
N VAL A 13 -0.95 -18.59 -18.34
CA VAL A 13 -1.11 -17.46 -17.43
C VAL A 13 -0.11 -16.36 -17.73
N GLU A 14 -0.58 -15.12 -17.71
CA GLU A 14 0.27 -13.94 -17.74
C GLU A 14 0.74 -13.65 -16.32
N ILE A 15 2.00 -13.98 -16.05
CA ILE A 15 2.65 -13.71 -14.77
C ILE A 15 3.14 -12.27 -14.77
N PRO A 16 2.63 -11.39 -13.89
CA PRO A 16 3.12 -10.02 -13.76
C PRO A 16 4.64 -9.99 -13.55
N GLU A 17 5.35 -9.02 -14.15
CA GLU A 17 6.81 -8.86 -14.01
C GLU A 17 7.27 -8.85 -12.55
N THR A 18 6.42 -8.31 -11.66
CA THR A 18 6.67 -8.21 -10.23
C THR A 18 6.76 -9.58 -9.57
N LEU A 19 5.82 -10.47 -9.88
CA LEU A 19 5.84 -11.85 -9.39
C LEU A 19 6.94 -12.64 -10.09
N SER A 20 7.15 -12.42 -11.40
CA SER A 20 8.24 -13.05 -12.14
C SER A 20 9.62 -12.72 -11.54
N ALA A 21 9.84 -11.50 -11.05
CA ALA A 21 11.10 -11.11 -10.39
C ALA A 21 11.37 -11.88 -9.08
N TYR A 22 10.32 -12.42 -8.44
CA TYR A 22 10.42 -13.29 -7.27
C TYR A 22 10.42 -14.79 -7.63
N GLY A 23 10.49 -15.16 -8.91
CA GLY A 23 10.53 -16.56 -9.34
C GLY A 23 9.19 -17.28 -9.26
N TYR A 24 8.07 -16.56 -9.25
CA TYR A 24 6.74 -17.17 -9.14
C TYR A 24 6.45 -18.17 -10.27
N GLY A 25 6.93 -17.91 -11.49
CA GLY A 25 6.77 -18.82 -12.63
C GLY A 25 7.43 -20.20 -12.43
N ASP A 26 8.56 -20.22 -11.73
CA ASP A 26 9.31 -21.43 -11.39
C ASP A 26 8.91 -22.02 -10.04
N SER A 27 7.94 -21.41 -9.35
CA SER A 27 7.41 -21.93 -8.09
C SER A 27 6.34 -22.99 -8.38
N PRO A 28 6.34 -24.10 -7.63
CA PRO A 28 5.31 -25.11 -7.77
C PRO A 28 3.95 -24.56 -7.31
N LEU A 29 2.87 -25.11 -7.87
CA LEU A 29 1.52 -24.81 -7.40
C LEU A 29 1.32 -25.40 -5.99
N THR A 30 0.70 -24.63 -5.11
CA THR A 30 0.41 -25.01 -3.73
C THR A 30 -1.01 -25.55 -3.59
N PHE A 31 -1.16 -26.72 -2.96
CA PHE A 31 -2.43 -27.41 -2.81
C PHE A 31 -2.83 -27.58 -1.34
N VAL A 32 -4.14 -27.61 -1.10
CA VAL A 32 -4.77 -27.93 0.20
C VAL A 32 -5.96 -28.86 0.00
N SER A 33 -6.21 -29.75 0.96
CA SER A 33 -7.42 -30.59 0.92
C SER A 33 -8.67 -29.76 1.15
N LEU A 34 -9.79 -30.27 0.62
CA LEU A 34 -11.12 -29.78 0.93
C LEU A 34 -11.40 -29.84 2.44
N SER A 35 -10.96 -30.89 3.14
CA SER A 35 -11.13 -31.01 4.59
C SER A 35 -10.41 -29.92 5.37
N ASP A 36 -9.14 -29.63 5.07
CA ASP A 36 -8.35 -28.59 5.74
C ASP A 36 -8.93 -27.21 5.44
N TYR A 37 -9.31 -26.97 4.18
CA TYR A 37 -9.96 -25.73 3.78
C TYR A 37 -11.29 -25.52 4.54
N ASN A 38 -12.15 -26.54 4.61
CA ASN A 38 -13.40 -26.47 5.37
C ASN A 38 -13.17 -26.33 6.89
N GLY A 39 -12.09 -26.93 7.41
CA GLY A 39 -11.65 -26.71 8.79
C GLY A 39 -11.31 -25.25 9.06
N MET A 40 -10.59 -24.60 8.14
CA MET A 40 -10.26 -23.18 8.21
C MET A 40 -11.49 -22.29 8.06
N ARG A 41 -12.40 -22.59 7.13
CA ARG A 41 -13.69 -21.88 6.99
C ARG A 41 -14.47 -21.89 8.29
N LYS A 42 -14.55 -23.04 8.95
CA LYS A 42 -15.22 -23.18 10.24
C LYS A 42 -14.56 -22.37 11.36
N LEU A 43 -13.22 -22.34 11.41
CA LEU A 43 -12.48 -21.47 12.35
C LEU A 43 -12.76 -19.99 12.13
N GLN A 44 -13.04 -19.59 10.88
CA GLN A 44 -13.42 -18.23 10.51
C GLN A 44 -14.94 -17.97 10.59
N GLY A 45 -15.74 -18.93 11.08
CA GLY A 45 -17.19 -18.79 11.23
C GLY A 45 -17.98 -18.87 9.92
N MET A 46 -17.41 -19.46 8.87
CA MET A 46 -18.02 -19.64 7.56
C MET A 46 -18.55 -21.06 7.38
N ASP A 47 -19.56 -21.21 6.52
CA ASP A 47 -20.10 -22.52 6.14
C ASP A 47 -19.11 -23.34 5.31
N SER A 48 -19.16 -24.66 5.46
CA SER A 48 -18.39 -25.60 4.64
C SER A 48 -18.88 -25.61 3.20
N VAL A 49 -18.01 -26.01 2.28
CA VAL A 49 -18.32 -26.14 0.86
C VAL A 49 -18.06 -27.56 0.38
N ASP A 50 -18.76 -27.93 -0.69
CA ASP A 50 -18.54 -29.18 -1.40
C ASP A 50 -17.67 -28.95 -2.64
N LEU A 51 -16.90 -29.96 -3.00
CA LEU A 51 -16.06 -29.97 -4.20
C LEU A 51 -16.10 -31.38 -4.81
N LEU A 52 -16.37 -31.46 -6.10
CA LEU A 52 -16.31 -32.72 -6.85
C LEU A 52 -14.86 -33.16 -7.02
N GLU A 53 -14.64 -34.47 -7.16
CA GLU A 53 -13.30 -35.06 -7.14
C GLU A 53 -12.36 -34.52 -8.22
N ASN A 54 -12.84 -34.28 -9.44
CA ASN A 54 -12.03 -33.77 -10.56
C ASN A 54 -12.16 -32.25 -10.73
N ASN A 55 -12.43 -31.54 -9.66
CA ASN A 55 -12.56 -30.10 -9.66
C ASN A 55 -11.65 -29.46 -8.62
N TYR A 56 -11.33 -28.19 -8.85
CA TYR A 56 -10.54 -27.41 -7.91
C TYR A 56 -11.11 -26.00 -7.71
N ARG A 57 -10.82 -25.42 -6.54
CA ARG A 57 -11.09 -24.00 -6.23
C ARG A 57 -9.78 -23.23 -6.11
N ILE A 58 -9.85 -21.93 -6.36
CA ILE A 58 -8.70 -21.04 -6.34
C ILE A 58 -8.86 -20.09 -5.17
N LEU A 59 -7.83 -20.03 -4.32
CA LEU A 59 -7.75 -19.08 -3.22
C LEU A 59 -6.56 -18.16 -3.45
N TYR A 60 -6.70 -16.90 -3.06
CA TYR A 60 -5.59 -15.95 -3.00
C TYR A 60 -5.66 -15.17 -1.68
N ASN A 61 -4.54 -14.74 -1.12
CA ASN A 61 -4.52 -14.10 0.21
C ASN A 61 -4.08 -12.62 0.21
N LYS A 62 -3.69 -12.09 -0.96
CA LYS A 62 -3.25 -10.70 -1.14
C LYS A 62 -3.58 -10.19 -2.54
N GLU A 63 -3.79 -8.88 -2.66
CA GLU A 63 -4.18 -8.23 -3.92
C GLU A 63 -3.10 -8.34 -5.01
N ASN A 64 -1.82 -8.40 -4.64
CA ASN A 64 -0.71 -8.51 -5.60
C ASN A 64 -0.74 -9.80 -6.45
N VAL A 65 -1.39 -10.87 -5.98
CA VAL A 65 -1.52 -12.14 -6.70
C VAL A 65 -2.92 -12.37 -7.28
N ARG A 66 -3.87 -11.47 -7.01
CA ARG A 66 -5.27 -11.60 -7.42
C ARG A 66 -5.42 -11.78 -8.93
N GLY A 67 -4.83 -10.89 -9.73
CA GLY A 67 -4.93 -10.95 -11.18
C GLY A 67 -4.30 -12.20 -11.80
N LEU A 68 -3.35 -12.85 -11.11
CA LEU A 68 -2.83 -14.16 -11.53
C LEU A 68 -3.78 -15.29 -11.12
N ALA A 69 -4.40 -15.21 -9.94
CA ALA A 69 -5.37 -16.18 -9.45
C ALA A 69 -6.64 -16.21 -10.31
N GLU A 70 -7.20 -15.05 -10.65
CA GLU A 70 -8.42 -14.91 -11.47
C GLU A 70 -8.26 -15.57 -12.85
N GLN A 71 -7.07 -15.49 -13.46
CA GLN A 71 -6.79 -16.11 -14.77
C GLN A 71 -7.04 -17.62 -14.81
N PHE A 72 -6.83 -18.35 -13.70
CA PHE A 72 -7.10 -19.79 -13.67
C PHE A 72 -8.58 -20.10 -13.87
N HIS A 73 -9.47 -19.23 -13.39
CA HIS A 73 -10.91 -19.35 -13.62
C HIS A 73 -11.31 -18.76 -14.98
N ASP A 74 -10.89 -17.52 -15.27
CA ASP A 74 -11.32 -16.77 -16.44
C ASP A 74 -10.93 -17.43 -17.77
N LYS A 75 -9.73 -18.05 -17.80
CA LYS A 75 -9.25 -18.81 -18.97
C LYS A 75 -9.64 -20.30 -18.90
N SER A 76 -10.39 -20.73 -17.88
CA SER A 76 -10.79 -22.12 -17.66
C SER A 76 -9.60 -23.08 -17.70
N ILE A 77 -8.52 -22.74 -16.98
CA ILE A 77 -7.27 -23.48 -17.01
C ILE A 77 -7.48 -24.84 -16.34
N ASN A 78 -7.10 -25.92 -17.02
CA ASN A 78 -7.18 -27.26 -16.45
C ASN A 78 -5.85 -27.63 -15.81
N LEU A 79 -5.85 -27.99 -14.53
CA LEU A 79 -4.65 -28.46 -13.83
C LEU A 79 -4.43 -29.94 -14.15
N THR A 80 -3.21 -30.28 -14.57
CA THR A 80 -2.83 -31.67 -14.82
C THR A 80 -2.02 -32.18 -13.64
N ILE A 81 -2.57 -33.15 -12.92
CA ILE A 81 -1.89 -33.81 -11.80
C ILE A 81 -1.75 -35.28 -12.19
N GLU A 82 -0.51 -35.69 -12.47
CA GLU A 82 -0.17 -37.00 -13.06
C GLU A 82 -0.83 -37.21 -14.43
N GLU A 83 -1.80 -38.12 -14.56
CA GLU A 83 -2.54 -38.41 -15.80
C GLU A 83 -3.98 -37.86 -15.79
N ASN A 84 -4.38 -37.20 -14.71
CA ASN A 84 -5.74 -36.73 -14.52
C ASN A 84 -5.85 -35.22 -14.63
N VAL A 85 -7.04 -34.77 -15.02
CA VAL A 85 -7.35 -33.38 -15.28
C VAL A 85 -8.36 -32.87 -14.25
N LEU A 86 -8.02 -31.76 -13.59
CA LEU A 86 -8.92 -31.05 -12.69
C LEU A 86 -9.36 -29.73 -13.32
N SER A 87 -10.65 -29.42 -13.23
CA SER A 87 -11.23 -28.20 -13.79
C SER A 87 -11.68 -27.20 -12.72
N PRO A 88 -11.55 -25.88 -12.97
CA PRO A 88 -11.97 -24.85 -12.02
C PRO A 88 -13.49 -24.80 -11.92
N VAL A 89 -14.04 -24.58 -10.71
CA VAL A 89 -15.50 -24.48 -10.50
C VAL A 89 -16.02 -23.10 -10.13
N ASN A 90 -15.19 -22.26 -9.50
CA ASN A 90 -15.60 -20.94 -9.02
C ASN A 90 -14.51 -19.90 -9.30
N GLU A 91 -14.92 -18.63 -9.31
CA GLU A 91 -14.03 -17.48 -9.27
C GLU A 91 -13.04 -17.59 -8.09
N ALA A 92 -11.89 -16.95 -8.25
CA ALA A 92 -10.86 -16.92 -7.22
C ALA A 92 -11.39 -16.21 -5.96
N GLU A 93 -11.22 -16.84 -4.81
CA GLU A 93 -11.72 -16.33 -3.53
C GLU A 93 -10.58 -15.75 -2.69
N GLU A 94 -10.76 -14.52 -2.17
CA GLU A 94 -9.84 -13.96 -1.18
C GLU A 94 -9.96 -14.74 0.13
N PHE A 95 -8.92 -15.51 0.48
CA PHE A 95 -8.91 -16.36 1.66
C PHE A 95 -7.53 -16.44 2.29
N THR A 96 -7.44 -16.13 3.58
CA THR A 96 -6.18 -16.16 4.33
C THR A 96 -6.07 -17.46 5.12
N MET A 97 -5.06 -18.28 4.79
CA MET A 97 -4.78 -19.56 5.48
C MET A 97 -3.86 -19.41 6.69
N SER A 98 -3.00 -18.39 6.70
CA SER A 98 -2.04 -18.15 7.78
C SER A 98 -1.76 -16.65 7.97
N ASN A 99 -1.22 -16.29 9.14
CA ASN A 99 -0.86 -14.90 9.45
C ASN A 99 0.45 -14.44 8.80
N SER A 100 1.17 -15.31 8.08
CA SER A 100 2.55 -15.07 7.65
C SER A 100 2.75 -14.84 6.14
N ASP A 101 1.69 -14.93 5.33
CA ASP A 101 1.88 -15.11 3.90
C ASP A 101 2.04 -13.78 3.12
N MET A 102 3.05 -13.74 2.24
CA MET A 102 3.42 -12.61 1.38
C MET A 102 2.82 -12.71 -0.04
N GLY A 103 1.56 -13.12 -0.17
CA GLY A 103 0.90 -13.27 -1.47
C GLY A 103 1.09 -14.66 -2.06
N GLN A 104 0.13 -15.54 -1.82
CA GLN A 104 0.09 -16.93 -2.27
C GLN A 104 -1.23 -17.22 -2.97
N ILE A 105 -1.16 -18.04 -4.01
CA ILE A 105 -2.31 -18.67 -4.65
C ILE A 105 -2.34 -20.14 -4.21
N ILE A 106 -3.49 -20.60 -3.73
CA ILE A 106 -3.66 -21.94 -3.17
C ILE A 106 -4.82 -22.62 -3.89
N PHE A 107 -4.60 -23.86 -4.33
CA PHE A 107 -5.59 -24.66 -5.03
C PHE A 107 -6.22 -25.67 -4.06
N VAL A 108 -7.54 -25.58 -3.86
CA VAL A 108 -8.29 -26.54 -3.06
C VAL A 108 -8.68 -27.71 -3.94
N VAL A 109 -8.34 -28.92 -3.53
CA VAL A 109 -8.64 -30.17 -4.23
C VAL A 109 -9.28 -31.19 -3.28
N ALA A 110 -9.93 -32.21 -3.82
CA ALA A 110 -10.45 -33.30 -2.99
C ALA A 110 -9.30 -34.02 -2.23
N ASP A 111 -9.60 -34.48 -1.01
CA ASP A 111 -8.64 -35.13 -0.11
C ASP A 111 -7.88 -36.32 -0.73
N THR A 112 -8.49 -37.00 -1.71
CA THR A 112 -7.88 -38.12 -2.43
C THR A 112 -6.60 -37.71 -3.17
N TRP A 113 -6.55 -36.48 -3.69
CA TRP A 113 -5.39 -35.93 -4.41
C TRP A 113 -4.18 -35.65 -3.53
N MET A 114 -4.41 -35.33 -2.25
CA MET A 114 -3.32 -34.96 -1.34
C MET A 114 -2.39 -36.13 -1.02
N LYS A 115 -2.85 -37.38 -1.17
CA LYS A 115 -2.07 -38.59 -0.84
C LYS A 115 -0.84 -38.79 -1.73
N ASN A 116 -0.88 -38.26 -2.95
CA ASN A 116 0.17 -38.42 -3.95
C ASN A 116 1.11 -37.20 -4.00
N MET A 117 0.89 -36.19 -3.17
CA MET A 117 1.68 -34.96 -3.14
C MET A 117 2.66 -34.95 -1.97
N ASN A 118 3.80 -34.28 -2.16
CA ASN A 118 4.75 -34.07 -1.08
C ASN A 118 4.25 -32.93 -0.20
N VAL A 119 4.20 -33.17 1.11
CA VAL A 119 3.92 -32.11 2.08
C VAL A 119 5.11 -31.16 2.09
N ASP A 120 4.83 -29.91 1.74
CA ASP A 120 5.80 -28.82 1.79
C ASP A 120 5.67 -28.09 3.13
N THR A 121 4.48 -27.53 3.39
CA THR A 121 4.24 -26.71 4.58
C THR A 121 3.11 -27.29 5.44
N MET A 122 3.37 -27.46 6.74
CA MET A 122 2.36 -27.79 7.74
C MET A 122 2.01 -26.52 8.55
N ILE A 123 0.73 -26.15 8.56
CA ILE A 123 0.24 -24.96 9.26
C ILE A 123 -0.66 -25.41 10.39
N TRP A 124 -0.36 -24.93 11.60
CA TRP A 124 -1.22 -25.14 12.76
C TRP A 124 -1.87 -23.82 13.18
N ASN A 125 -3.18 -23.73 12.94
CA ASN A 125 -3.98 -22.58 13.33
C ASN A 125 -4.62 -22.80 14.70
N VAL A 126 -4.36 -21.89 15.64
CA VAL A 126 -4.83 -21.97 17.02
C VAL A 126 -5.66 -20.73 17.35
N GLN A 127 -6.94 -20.93 17.67
CA GLN A 127 -7.81 -19.88 18.16
C GLN A 127 -7.80 -19.88 19.70
N CYS A 128 -7.13 -18.89 20.29
CA CYS A 128 -7.14 -18.71 21.73
C CYS A 128 -8.47 -18.12 22.22
N VAL A 129 -8.86 -18.49 23.45
CA VAL A 129 -10.13 -18.06 24.08
C VAL A 129 -10.11 -16.62 24.58
N SER A 130 -8.92 -16.06 24.83
CA SER A 130 -8.71 -14.69 25.29
C SER A 130 -7.33 -14.19 24.88
N GLU A 131 -7.11 -12.87 24.98
CA GLU A 131 -5.79 -12.26 24.73
C GLU A 131 -4.74 -12.72 25.74
N ASP A 132 -5.12 -12.91 27.01
CA ASP A 132 -4.19 -13.40 28.04
C ASP A 132 -3.76 -14.84 27.77
N ALA A 133 -4.68 -15.69 27.32
CA ALA A 133 -4.35 -17.06 26.90
C ALA A 133 -3.43 -17.06 25.67
N ALA A 134 -3.61 -16.12 24.74
CA ALA A 134 -2.72 -15.97 23.59
C ALA A 134 -1.30 -15.57 24.04
N LYS A 135 -1.16 -14.62 24.97
CA LYS A 135 0.15 -14.22 25.51
C LYS A 135 0.85 -15.36 26.26
N GLU A 136 0.10 -16.13 27.04
CA GLU A 136 0.64 -17.32 27.72
C GLU A 136 1.10 -18.37 26.70
N PHE A 137 0.31 -18.59 25.65
CA PHE A 137 0.65 -19.52 24.58
C PHE A 137 1.88 -19.07 23.77
N ASP A 138 1.97 -17.79 23.43
CA ASP A 138 3.15 -17.20 22.76
C ASP A 138 4.41 -17.41 23.62
N THR A 139 4.31 -17.13 24.93
CA THR A 139 5.42 -17.36 25.88
C THR A 139 5.81 -18.84 25.95
N LEU A 140 4.84 -19.75 25.88
CA LEU A 140 5.08 -21.19 25.86
C LEU A 140 5.80 -21.63 24.58
N LEU A 141 5.41 -21.09 23.43
CA LEU A 141 6.06 -21.35 22.14
C LEU A 141 7.50 -20.85 22.12
N ASP A 142 7.76 -19.61 22.57
CA ASP A 142 9.11 -19.04 22.70
C ASP A 142 10.02 -19.94 23.53
N ASN A 143 9.54 -20.34 24.72
CA ASN A 143 10.27 -21.23 25.62
C ASN A 143 10.52 -22.62 25.02
N TYR A 144 9.55 -23.14 24.27
CA TYR A 144 9.70 -24.45 23.61
C TYR A 144 10.76 -24.39 22.52
N GLN A 145 10.78 -23.33 21.71
CA GLN A 145 11.77 -23.14 20.66
C GLN A 145 13.18 -23.06 21.24
N GLU A 146 13.38 -22.31 22.33
CA GLU A 146 14.67 -22.21 23.02
C GLU A 146 15.12 -23.55 23.63
N LYS A 147 14.19 -24.30 24.25
CA LYS A 147 14.52 -25.54 24.99
C LYS A 147 14.63 -26.79 24.12
N SER A 148 13.92 -26.86 22.99
CA SER A 148 13.76 -28.11 22.25
C SER A 148 15.07 -28.68 21.72
N LYS A 149 16.12 -27.85 21.55
CA LYS A 149 17.41 -28.19 20.91
C LYS A 149 17.28 -28.89 19.55
N ARG A 150 16.07 -28.97 18.99
CA ARG A 150 15.78 -29.48 17.66
C ARG A 150 15.81 -28.28 16.73
N GLU A 151 16.61 -28.35 15.67
CA GLU A 151 16.44 -27.42 14.55
C GLU A 151 14.99 -27.52 14.06
N CYS A 152 14.29 -26.38 14.03
CA CYS A 152 12.97 -26.22 13.39
C CYS A 152 11.81 -27.02 14.01
N ALA A 153 11.65 -27.09 15.34
CA ALA A 153 10.44 -27.69 15.92
C ALA A 153 9.14 -26.94 15.53
N PHE A 154 9.24 -25.61 15.33
CA PHE A 154 8.32 -24.79 14.54
C PHE A 154 9.19 -23.91 13.63
N ALA A 155 8.90 -23.85 12.32
CA ALA A 155 9.69 -23.03 11.40
C ALA A 155 9.44 -21.53 11.62
N TYR A 156 8.18 -21.17 11.87
CA TYR A 156 7.74 -19.78 12.07
C TYR A 156 6.33 -19.79 12.69
N TYR A 157 6.03 -18.86 13.61
CA TYR A 157 4.67 -18.61 14.09
C TYR A 157 4.43 -17.11 14.22
N VAL A 158 3.19 -16.68 13.98
CA VAL A 158 2.78 -15.28 14.09
C VAL A 158 1.44 -15.19 14.80
N GLY A 159 1.45 -14.62 15.99
CA GLY A 159 0.23 -14.32 16.74
C GLY A 159 -0.51 -13.13 16.15
N LYS A 160 -1.85 -13.10 16.29
CA LYS A 160 -2.67 -11.97 15.82
C LYS A 160 -2.25 -10.65 16.47
N GLN A 161 -1.97 -10.67 17.78
CA GLN A 161 -1.53 -9.48 18.51
C GLN A 161 -0.16 -9.00 18.01
N GLN A 162 0.79 -9.92 17.82
CA GLN A 162 2.10 -9.60 17.28
C GLN A 162 2.00 -8.97 15.88
N ALA A 163 1.22 -9.56 14.97
CA ALA A 163 0.99 -9.00 13.63
C ALA A 163 0.38 -7.58 13.69
N TYR A 164 -0.58 -7.37 14.61
CA TYR A 164 -1.18 -6.06 14.83
C TYR A 164 -0.18 -5.04 15.37
N GLU A 165 0.59 -5.40 16.40
CA GLU A 165 1.60 -4.53 17.00
C GLU A 165 2.71 -4.17 16.01
N SER A 166 3.19 -5.13 15.21
CA SER A 166 4.16 -4.86 14.14
C SER A 166 3.61 -3.89 13.09
N SER A 167 2.33 -4.04 12.71
CA SER A 167 1.67 -3.12 11.78
C SER A 167 1.54 -1.72 12.37
N VAL A 168 1.06 -1.60 13.61
CA VAL A 168 0.91 -0.31 14.32
C VAL A 168 2.27 0.36 14.49
N THR A 169 3.29 -0.38 14.91
CA THR A 169 4.65 0.13 15.10
C THR A 169 5.23 0.67 13.80
N THR A 170 5.08 -0.07 12.71
CA THR A 170 5.54 0.36 11.38
C THR A 170 4.85 1.65 10.95
N LYS A 171 3.51 1.72 11.09
CA LYS A 171 2.74 2.93 10.79
C LYS A 171 3.17 4.12 11.66
N ALA A 172 3.39 3.88 12.95
CA ALA A 172 3.80 4.92 13.90
C ALA A 172 5.18 5.50 13.56
N ILE A 173 6.16 4.65 13.22
CA ILE A 173 7.50 5.09 12.82
C ILE A 173 7.44 5.92 11.54
N ILE A 174 6.72 5.44 10.52
CA ILE A 174 6.57 6.17 9.25
C ILE A 174 5.88 7.52 9.49
N ALA A 175 4.79 7.54 10.26
CA ALA A 175 4.07 8.77 10.58
C ALA A 175 4.94 9.75 11.37
N PHE A 176 5.69 9.27 12.36
CA PHE A 176 6.61 10.09 13.14
C PHE A 176 7.67 10.75 12.25
N LEU A 177 8.32 9.98 11.36
CA LEU A 177 9.31 10.50 10.42
C LEU A 177 8.70 11.54 9.47
N ALA A 178 7.51 11.24 8.92
CA ALA A 178 6.83 12.15 8.00
C ALA A 178 6.45 13.48 8.66
N ILE A 179 5.89 13.44 9.88
CA ILE A 179 5.52 14.64 10.64
C ILE A 179 6.77 15.43 11.04
N TYR A 180 7.81 14.75 11.55
CA TYR A 180 9.05 15.39 11.96
C TYR A 180 9.71 16.13 10.79
N LEU A 181 9.90 15.45 9.65
CA LEU A 181 10.46 16.07 8.46
C LEU A 181 9.55 17.19 7.93
N GLY A 182 8.23 16.97 7.95
CA GLY A 182 7.25 17.98 7.55
C GLY A 182 7.36 19.27 8.36
N ILE A 183 7.46 19.18 9.69
CA ILE A 183 7.61 20.35 10.57
C ILE A 183 8.96 21.04 10.33
N VAL A 184 10.06 20.29 10.23
CA VAL A 184 11.39 20.86 9.99
C VAL A 184 11.42 21.64 8.67
N PHE A 185 10.89 21.05 7.59
CA PHE A 185 10.79 21.74 6.30
C PHE A 185 9.83 22.94 6.36
N MET A 186 8.71 22.83 7.08
CA MET A 186 7.76 23.94 7.25
C MET A 186 8.40 25.13 7.96
N ILE A 187 9.15 24.89 9.05
CA ILE A 187 9.87 25.95 9.77
C ILE A 187 10.95 26.56 8.88
N ALA A 188 11.73 25.74 8.16
CA ALA A 188 12.74 26.23 7.23
C ALA A 188 12.12 27.10 6.11
N CYS A 189 11.02 26.64 5.53
CA CYS A 189 10.28 27.40 4.51
C CYS A 189 9.72 28.70 5.09
N ALA A 190 9.12 28.69 6.27
CA ALA A 190 8.60 29.88 6.93
C ALA A 190 9.70 30.91 7.21
N ALA A 191 10.88 30.45 7.65
CA ALA A 191 12.04 31.31 7.87
C ALA A 191 12.56 31.93 6.57
N ILE A 192 12.71 31.12 5.50
CA ILE A 192 13.13 31.61 4.18
C ILE A 192 12.13 32.63 3.64
N LEU A 193 10.83 32.33 3.74
CA LEU A 193 9.76 33.24 3.30
C LEU A 193 9.75 34.55 4.08
N ALA A 194 9.93 34.50 5.40
CA ALA A 194 10.01 35.71 6.23
C ALA A 194 11.18 36.62 5.81
N ILE A 195 12.34 36.04 5.52
CA ILE A 195 13.53 36.77 5.03
C ILE A 195 13.26 37.39 3.65
N GLN A 196 12.62 36.64 2.74
CA GLN A 196 12.24 37.14 1.43
C GLN A 196 11.25 38.31 1.52
N GLN A 197 10.19 38.18 2.32
CA GLN A 197 9.21 39.25 2.48
C GLN A 197 9.81 40.53 3.08
N LEU A 198 10.73 40.41 4.04
CA LEU A 198 11.41 41.58 4.61
C LEU A 198 12.29 42.30 3.58
N SER A 199 13.00 41.52 2.75
CA SER A 199 13.85 42.08 1.68
C SER A 199 13.00 42.75 0.60
N GLU A 200 11.98 42.07 0.09
CA GLU A 200 11.11 42.59 -0.97
C GLU A 200 10.27 43.78 -0.50
N ALA A 201 9.79 43.81 0.74
CA ALA A 201 9.04 44.94 1.28
C ALA A 201 9.90 46.22 1.32
N THR A 202 11.19 46.09 1.64
CA THR A 202 12.12 47.23 1.69
C THR A 202 12.35 47.79 0.29
N ASP A 203 12.66 46.92 -0.69
CA ASP A 203 12.95 47.34 -2.07
C ASP A 203 11.71 47.83 -2.83
N ASN A 204 10.55 47.18 -2.64
CA ASN A 204 9.33 47.54 -3.35
C ASN A 204 8.74 48.87 -2.88
N VAL A 205 8.79 49.20 -1.58
CA VAL A 205 8.27 50.48 -1.09
C VAL A 205 8.97 51.67 -1.75
N GLU A 206 10.29 51.57 -1.98
CA GLU A 206 11.06 52.65 -2.60
C GLU A 206 10.74 52.80 -4.09
N ARG A 207 10.66 51.69 -4.83
CA ARG A 207 10.28 51.67 -6.25
C ARG A 207 8.87 52.16 -6.52
N TYR A 208 7.87 51.69 -5.77
CA TYR A 208 6.48 52.09 -5.98
C TYR A 208 6.22 53.56 -5.59
N LYS A 209 6.95 54.10 -4.60
CA LYS A 209 6.94 55.55 -4.30
C LYS A 209 7.44 56.39 -5.47
N LEU A 210 8.48 55.94 -6.20
CA LEU A 210 8.98 56.63 -7.39
C LEU A 210 7.96 56.61 -8.54
N LEU A 211 7.32 55.47 -8.80
CA LEU A 211 6.27 55.35 -9.83
C LEU A 211 5.06 56.23 -9.52
N LYS A 212 4.67 56.34 -8.24
CA LYS A 212 3.62 57.26 -7.80
C LYS A 212 3.99 58.74 -8.05
N LYS A 213 5.25 59.12 -7.82
CA LYS A 213 5.76 60.48 -8.13
C LYS A 213 5.80 60.77 -9.63
N LEU A 214 5.89 59.75 -10.48
CA LEU A 214 5.85 59.87 -11.94
C LEU A 214 4.41 59.92 -12.52
N GLY A 215 3.38 59.85 -11.67
CA GLY A 215 1.98 60.07 -12.07
C GLY A 215 1.22 58.83 -12.53
N VAL A 216 1.72 57.62 -12.27
CA VAL A 216 1.02 56.36 -12.62
C VAL A 216 -0.27 56.23 -11.82
N GLU A 217 -1.37 55.88 -12.49
CA GLU A 217 -2.69 55.72 -11.86
C GLU A 217 -2.70 54.53 -10.87
N HIS A 218 -3.33 54.71 -9.71
CA HIS A 218 -3.43 53.66 -8.67
C HIS A 218 -3.99 52.32 -9.18
N ARG A 219 -4.84 52.35 -10.23
CA ARG A 219 -5.41 51.14 -10.83
C ARG A 219 -4.36 50.32 -11.57
N GLU A 220 -3.48 50.97 -12.33
CA GLU A 220 -2.39 50.31 -13.06
C GLU A 220 -1.34 49.76 -12.10
N LEU A 221 -1.06 50.51 -11.03
CA LEU A 221 -0.12 50.13 -9.98
C LEU A 221 -0.56 48.86 -9.24
N ASN A 222 -1.85 48.76 -8.88
CA ASN A 222 -2.42 47.57 -8.25
C ASN A 222 -2.49 46.37 -9.19
N ARG A 223 -2.70 46.59 -10.49
CA ARG A 223 -2.71 45.52 -11.50
C ARG A 223 -1.31 44.94 -11.70
N ALA A 224 -0.28 45.80 -11.79
CA ALA A 224 1.10 45.37 -11.88
C ALA A 224 1.53 44.57 -10.64
N LEU A 225 1.17 45.05 -9.44
CA LEU A 225 1.41 44.35 -8.18
C LEU A 225 0.77 42.95 -8.15
N PHE A 226 -0.50 42.86 -8.56
CA PHE A 226 -1.22 41.58 -8.60
C PHE A 226 -0.55 40.58 -9.55
N ILE A 227 -0.19 41.01 -10.77
CA ILE A 227 0.46 40.13 -11.76
C ILE A 227 1.83 39.68 -11.24
N GLN A 228 2.60 40.57 -10.60
CA GLN A 228 3.89 40.23 -10.02
C GLN A 228 3.76 39.18 -8.92
N ILE A 229 2.91 39.42 -7.92
CA ILE A 229 2.67 38.47 -6.82
C ILE A 229 2.10 37.15 -7.35
N LEU A 230 1.14 37.20 -8.28
CA LEU A 230 0.57 36.00 -8.90
C LEU A 230 1.64 35.17 -9.61
N SER A 231 2.53 35.80 -10.38
CA SER A 231 3.59 35.09 -11.12
C SER A 231 4.57 34.41 -10.17
N TYR A 232 4.96 35.08 -9.08
CA TYR A 232 5.87 34.51 -8.08
C TYR A 232 5.27 33.33 -7.30
N TYR A 233 3.94 33.28 -7.15
CA TYR A 233 3.28 32.17 -6.46
C TYR A 233 2.89 31.04 -7.41
N LEU A 234 2.42 31.37 -8.61
CA LEU A 234 1.91 30.38 -9.56
C LEU A 234 3.03 29.54 -10.16
N LEU A 235 4.19 30.13 -10.49
CA LEU A 235 5.30 29.40 -11.11
C LEU A 235 5.87 28.29 -10.21
N PRO A 236 6.21 28.55 -8.93
CA PRO A 236 6.65 27.49 -8.02
C PRO A 236 5.56 26.45 -7.74
N LEU A 237 4.29 26.86 -7.64
CA LEU A 237 3.17 25.95 -7.44
C LEU A 237 3.03 24.96 -8.61
N LEU A 238 3.11 25.46 -9.85
CA LEU A 238 3.07 24.60 -11.04
C LEU A 238 4.22 23.60 -11.07
N LEU A 239 5.44 24.06 -10.74
CA LEU A 239 6.60 23.18 -10.66
C LEU A 239 6.41 22.10 -9.58
N ALA A 240 5.88 22.48 -8.41
CA ALA A 240 5.58 21.54 -7.33
C ALA A 240 4.52 20.51 -7.76
N VAL A 241 3.45 20.92 -8.44
CA VAL A 241 2.44 20.01 -8.97
C VAL A 241 3.04 19.02 -9.97
N ILE A 242 3.87 19.49 -10.91
CA ILE A 242 4.55 18.59 -11.87
C ILE A 242 5.43 17.59 -11.12
N HIS A 243 6.22 18.05 -10.16
CA HIS A 243 7.09 17.18 -9.36
C HIS A 243 6.28 16.16 -8.55
N SER A 244 5.17 16.57 -7.93
CA SER A 244 4.27 15.69 -7.19
C SER A 244 3.62 14.65 -8.09
N VAL A 245 3.19 15.00 -9.30
CA VAL A 245 2.63 14.03 -10.26
C VAL A 245 3.65 12.96 -10.61
N VAL A 246 4.89 13.35 -10.92
CA VAL A 246 5.96 12.38 -11.23
C VAL A 246 6.27 11.51 -10.02
N GLY A 247 6.45 12.11 -8.84
CA GLY A 247 6.75 11.40 -7.60
C GLY A 247 5.64 10.42 -7.20
N LEU A 248 4.37 10.84 -7.28
CA LEU A 248 3.22 9.98 -7.00
C LEU A 248 3.06 8.87 -8.04
N THR A 249 3.34 9.14 -9.32
CA THR A 249 3.27 8.09 -10.36
C THR A 249 4.31 7.00 -10.11
N VAL A 250 5.54 7.37 -9.75
CA VAL A 250 6.58 6.40 -9.42
C VAL A 250 6.25 5.67 -8.12
N ALA A 251 5.87 6.40 -7.06
CA ALA A 251 5.54 5.80 -5.77
C ALA A 251 4.33 4.85 -5.86
N SER A 252 3.26 5.24 -6.56
CA SER A 252 2.10 4.38 -6.78
C SER A 252 2.47 3.14 -7.57
N ARG A 253 3.29 3.26 -8.61
CA ARG A 253 3.79 2.09 -9.34
C ARG A 253 4.53 1.14 -8.40
N GLU A 254 5.50 1.61 -7.61
CA GLU A 254 6.26 0.74 -6.71
C GLU A 254 5.40 0.12 -5.60
N VAL A 255 4.42 0.86 -5.07
CA VAL A 255 3.46 0.33 -4.08
C VAL A 255 2.58 -0.76 -4.68
N ILE A 256 2.04 -0.54 -5.89
CA ILE A 256 1.20 -1.54 -6.59
C ILE A 256 1.99 -2.82 -6.85
N LYS A 257 3.28 -2.72 -7.18
CA LYS A 257 4.14 -3.90 -7.39
C LYS A 257 4.21 -4.82 -6.17
N VAL A 258 4.21 -4.25 -4.97
CA VAL A 258 4.40 -4.99 -3.72
C VAL A 258 3.06 -5.40 -3.11
N PHE A 259 2.09 -4.49 -3.11
CA PHE A 259 0.85 -4.63 -2.34
C PHE A 259 -0.40 -4.87 -3.21
N GLY A 260 -0.28 -4.82 -4.54
CA GLY A 260 -1.42 -4.86 -5.45
C GLY A 260 -2.16 -3.53 -5.52
N ASP A 261 -3.32 -3.51 -6.17
CA ASP A 261 -4.09 -2.29 -6.37
C ASP A 261 -4.59 -1.72 -5.03
N MET A 262 -3.99 -0.59 -4.64
CA MET A 262 -4.39 0.17 -3.46
C MET A 262 -5.08 1.46 -3.88
N ASN A 263 -6.31 1.67 -3.41
CA ASN A 263 -7.03 2.92 -3.66
C ASN A 263 -6.49 4.07 -2.79
N VAL A 264 -5.47 4.77 -3.30
CA VAL A 264 -4.89 5.97 -2.67
C VAL A 264 -5.46 7.29 -3.20
N ALA A 265 -6.35 7.23 -4.20
CA ALA A 265 -6.87 8.41 -4.89
C ALA A 265 -7.62 9.37 -3.94
N SER A 266 -8.41 8.81 -3.02
CA SER A 266 -9.14 9.59 -2.01
C SER A 266 -8.19 10.40 -1.11
N THR A 267 -7.11 9.76 -0.63
CA THR A 267 -6.11 10.41 0.22
C THR A 267 -5.36 11.51 -0.52
N ILE A 268 -5.00 11.28 -1.78
CA ILE A 268 -4.35 12.29 -2.64
C ILE A 268 -5.27 13.49 -2.84
N LEU A 269 -6.57 13.26 -3.10
CA LEU A 269 -7.55 14.31 -3.31
C LEU A 269 -7.71 15.19 -2.06
N VAL A 270 -7.91 14.58 -0.90
CA VAL A 270 -8.05 15.30 0.37
C VAL A 270 -6.80 16.13 0.67
N THR A 271 -5.61 15.55 0.47
CA THR A 271 -4.33 16.23 0.69
C THR A 271 -4.14 17.39 -0.29
N SER A 272 -4.53 17.22 -1.55
CA SER A 272 -4.45 18.26 -2.58
C SER A 272 -5.35 19.45 -2.24
N ILE A 273 -6.59 19.19 -1.81
CA ILE A 273 -7.52 20.25 -1.37
C ILE A 273 -6.93 21.02 -0.18
N PHE A 274 -6.36 20.30 0.79
CA PHE A 274 -5.71 20.92 1.94
C PHE A 274 -4.54 21.83 1.54
N ILE A 275 -3.66 21.37 0.64
CA ILE A 275 -2.53 22.17 0.13
C ILE A 275 -3.03 23.42 -0.60
N VAL A 276 -4.01 23.28 -1.49
CA VAL A 276 -4.60 24.42 -2.22
C VAL A 276 -5.22 25.43 -1.26
N PHE A 277 -5.89 24.96 -0.20
CA PHE A 277 -6.45 25.83 0.83
C PHE A 277 -5.37 26.61 1.59
N VAL A 278 -4.33 25.93 2.07
CA VAL A 278 -3.23 26.59 2.81
C VAL A 278 -2.46 27.55 1.90
N TYR A 279 -2.10 27.13 0.69
CA TYR A 279 -1.36 27.97 -0.25
C TYR A 279 -2.19 29.16 -0.76
N GLY A 280 -3.47 28.92 -1.05
CA GLY A 280 -4.40 29.96 -1.49
C GLY A 280 -4.69 31.01 -0.41
N SER A 281 -4.84 30.58 0.85
CA SER A 281 -5.00 31.52 1.98
C SER A 281 -3.75 32.37 2.19
N TYR A 282 -2.55 31.79 2.04
CA TYR A 282 -1.29 32.53 2.09
C TYR A 282 -1.18 33.56 0.95
N PHE A 283 -1.51 33.18 -0.29
CA PHE A 283 -1.55 34.11 -1.43
C PHE A 283 -2.47 35.32 -1.18
N LEU A 284 -3.68 35.07 -0.66
CA LEU A 284 -4.64 36.12 -0.33
C LEU A 284 -4.10 37.08 0.74
N LEU A 285 -3.50 36.55 1.80
CA LEU A 285 -2.90 37.36 2.86
C LEU A 285 -1.76 38.24 2.33
N THR A 286 -0.87 37.68 1.51
CA THR A 286 0.23 38.43 0.90
C THR A 286 -0.30 39.55 -0.01
N TYR A 287 -1.27 39.26 -0.89
CA TYR A 287 -1.84 40.27 -1.78
C TYR A 287 -2.53 41.42 -1.01
N VAL A 288 -3.34 41.10 -0.01
CA VAL A 288 -4.01 42.12 0.82
C VAL A 288 -2.99 42.95 1.60
N GLY A 289 -1.96 42.30 2.16
CA GLY A 289 -0.86 42.95 2.87
C GLY A 289 -0.13 43.96 1.98
N SER A 290 0.33 43.52 0.81
CA SER A 290 1.04 44.37 -0.15
C SER A 290 0.18 45.53 -0.67
N LYS A 291 -1.11 45.29 -0.96
CA LYS A 291 -2.04 46.34 -1.39
C LYS A 291 -2.26 47.41 -0.32
N SER A 292 -2.36 47.01 0.95
CA SER A 292 -2.51 47.94 2.08
C SER A 292 -1.29 48.85 2.25
N VAL A 293 -0.07 48.31 2.11
CA VAL A 293 1.18 49.09 2.24
C VAL A 293 1.28 50.15 1.14
N ILE A 294 0.93 49.80 -0.10
CA ILE A 294 1.02 50.70 -1.25
C ILE A 294 -0.07 51.78 -1.24
N ASN A 295 -1.27 51.48 -0.74
CA ASN A 295 -2.34 52.48 -0.65
C ASN A 295 -2.17 53.44 0.54
N LYS A 296 -1.35 53.10 1.56
CA LYS A 296 -1.08 53.96 2.73
C LYS A 296 0.11 54.92 2.55
N GLY A 297 1.03 54.66 1.63
CA GLY A 297 2.14 55.56 1.26
C GLY A 297 1.84 56.33 -0.02
#